data_AF-A0A9D7ND73-F1
#
_entry.id   AF-A0A9D7ND73-F1
#
_cell.length_a   1.000
_cell.length_b   1.000
_cell.length_c   1.000
_cell.angle_alpha   90.00
_cell.angle_beta   90.00
_cell.angle_gamma   90.00
#
_symmetry.space_group_name_H-M   'P 1'
#
loop_
_entity.id
_entity.type
_entity.pdbx_description
1 polymer ?
#
loop_
_entity_poly.entity_id
_entity_poly.type
_entity_poly.pdbx_seq_one_letter_code
_entity_poly.pdbx_strand_id
1 'polypeptide(L)'
;MGLNYQAIAWDNNNLPKALKSITITVNILKGPNEKTDIEFTETQTATTNELGLFTITIGSVNPNGFQAINWAAIPKYLHVIIDGIPSAPTPMLSVPYAMYAENTTLKAGIAVSGNTISNGGCR
;
A
#
# COMPACT_ATOMS: atom_id res chain seq x y z
N MET A 1 6.81 1.24 -8.32
CA MET A 1 6.83 1.41 -6.85
C MET A 1 5.46 0.98 -6.34
N GLY A 2 5.40 0.25 -5.23
CA GLY A 2 4.14 -0.27 -4.69
C GLY A 2 4.30 -0.78 -3.27
N LEU A 3 3.19 -0.94 -2.56
CA LEU A 3 3.16 -1.43 -1.18
C LEU A 3 2.74 -2.89 -1.18
N ASN A 4 3.58 -3.75 -0.61
CA ASN A 4 3.19 -5.13 -0.37
C ASN A 4 2.22 -5.18 0.82
N TYR A 5 1.07 -5.79 0.60
CA TYR A 5 0.03 -6.00 1.59
C TYR A 5 -0.28 -7.49 1.68
N GLN A 6 -0.26 -8.00 2.91
CA GLN A 6 -0.57 -9.38 3.24
C GLN A 6 -1.73 -9.40 4.22
N ALA A 7 -2.74 -10.18 3.90
CA ALA A 7 -3.88 -10.39 4.78
C ALA A 7 -4.48 -11.79 4.57
N ILE A 8 -5.26 -12.21 5.55
CA ILE A 8 -6.01 -13.46 5.51
C ILE A 8 -7.46 -13.10 5.18
N ALA A 9 -8.00 -13.71 4.12
CA ALA A 9 -9.40 -13.57 3.74
C ALA A 9 -10.25 -14.55 4.55
N TRP A 10 -11.17 -14.00 5.34
CA TRP A 10 -12.16 -14.76 6.10
C TRP A 10 -13.48 -14.78 5.34
N ASP A 11 -14.16 -15.92 5.36
CA ASP A 11 -15.53 -16.03 4.86
C ASP A 11 -16.54 -15.62 5.96
N ASN A 12 -17.80 -15.42 5.57
CA ASN A 12 -18.91 -15.04 6.45
C ASN A 12 -19.18 -16.06 7.59
N ASN A 13 -18.54 -17.23 7.50
CA ASN A 13 -18.61 -18.31 8.48
C ASN A 13 -17.35 -18.38 9.39
N ASN A 14 -16.50 -17.34 9.42
CA ASN A 14 -15.19 -17.32 10.10
C ASN A 14 -14.23 -18.44 9.65
N LEU A 15 -14.46 -19.00 8.46
CA LEU A 15 -13.57 -19.98 7.85
C LEU A 15 -12.63 -19.27 6.88
N PRO A 16 -11.34 -19.65 6.81
CA PRO A 16 -10.44 -19.10 5.81
C PRO A 16 -10.95 -19.43 4.41
N LYS A 17 -11.04 -18.43 3.52
CA LYS A 17 -11.35 -18.66 2.10
C LYS A 17 -10.14 -19.30 1.43
N ALA A 18 -10.00 -20.62 1.55
CA ALA A 18 -8.87 -21.37 1.00
C ALA A 18 -8.98 -21.57 -0.52
N LEU A 19 -7.87 -21.42 -1.25
CA LEU A 19 -7.74 -21.75 -2.68
C LEU A 19 -8.80 -21.11 -3.59
N LYS A 20 -9.20 -19.87 -3.32
CA LYS A 20 -10.26 -19.18 -4.07
C LYS A 20 -9.77 -17.88 -4.67
N SER A 21 -10.25 -17.58 -5.89
CA SER A 21 -10.07 -16.27 -6.50
C SER A 21 -10.95 -15.26 -5.77
N ILE A 22 -10.33 -14.25 -5.19
CA ILE A 22 -11.00 -13.14 -4.51
C ILE A 22 -10.71 -11.84 -5.26
N THR A 23 -11.71 -10.96 -5.30
CA THR A 23 -11.55 -9.59 -5.78
C THR A 23 -11.23 -8.70 -4.59
N ILE A 24 -10.13 -7.97 -4.64
CA ILE A 24 -9.72 -7.03 -3.61
C ILE A 24 -9.78 -5.61 -4.19
N THR A 25 -10.58 -4.75 -3.57
CA THR A 25 -10.55 -3.31 -3.83
C THR A 25 -9.85 -2.62 -2.67
N VAL A 26 -8.79 -1.90 -2.97
CA VAL A 26 -7.99 -1.14 -2.02
C VAL A 26 -8.28 0.34 -2.21
N ASN A 27 -8.62 1.00 -1.11
CA ASN A 27 -8.86 2.43 -1.06
C ASN A 27 -7.91 3.07 -0.05
N ILE A 28 -7.25 4.16 -0.45
CA ILE A 28 -6.48 5.01 0.46
C ILE A 28 -7.31 6.27 0.73
N LEU A 29 -7.54 6.52 2.01
CA LEU A 29 -8.36 7.62 2.49
C LEU A 29 -7.50 8.69 3.19
N LYS A 30 -7.83 9.97 3.01
CA LYS A 30 -7.26 11.11 3.78
C LYS A 30 -7.90 11.33 5.16
N GLY A 31 -8.80 10.44 5.56
CA GLY A 31 -9.62 10.58 6.75
C GLY A 31 -10.43 9.30 7.00
N PRO A 32 -11.13 9.22 8.14
CA PRO A 32 -11.89 8.02 8.51
C PRO A 32 -13.15 7.82 7.66
N ASN A 33 -13.57 8.79 6.84
CA ASN A 33 -14.80 8.67 6.07
C ASN A 33 -14.59 7.93 4.74
N GLU A 34 -15.01 6.68 4.71
CA GLU A 34 -14.84 5.75 3.58
C GLU A 34 -15.42 6.23 2.24
N LYS A 35 -16.38 7.19 2.25
CA LYS A 35 -17.08 7.64 1.04
C LYS A 35 -16.55 8.93 0.43
N THR A 36 -15.97 9.82 1.24
CA THR A 36 -15.60 11.18 0.82
C THR A 36 -14.11 11.44 0.84
N ASP A 37 -13.35 10.62 1.56
CA ASP A 37 -11.92 10.81 1.75
C ASP A 37 -11.06 9.98 0.80
N ILE A 38 -11.65 9.31 -0.19
CA ILE A 38 -10.92 8.46 -1.15
C ILE A 38 -9.99 9.32 -2.02
N GLU A 39 -8.68 9.12 -1.86
CA GLU A 39 -7.65 9.72 -2.73
C GLU A 39 -7.16 8.75 -3.80
N PHE A 40 -7.24 7.45 -3.51
CA PHE A 40 -6.81 6.41 -4.41
C PHE A 40 -7.69 5.18 -4.27
N THR A 41 -7.99 4.58 -5.42
CA THR A 41 -8.70 3.31 -5.50
C THR A 41 -8.02 2.42 -6.52
N GLU A 42 -7.92 1.15 -6.19
CA GLU A 42 -7.36 0.12 -7.02
C GLU A 42 -8.11 -1.19 -6.81
N THR A 43 -8.52 -1.83 -7.89
CA THR A 43 -9.17 -3.14 -7.84
C THR A 43 -8.27 -4.15 -8.51
N GLN A 44 -8.02 -5.25 -7.81
CA GLN A 44 -7.20 -6.35 -8.28
C GLN A 44 -7.78 -7.69 -7.84
N THR A 45 -7.40 -8.75 -8.55
CA THR A 45 -7.77 -10.12 -8.19
C THR A 45 -6.53 -10.85 -7.64
N ALA A 46 -6.74 -11.67 -6.61
CA ALA A 46 -5.70 -12.54 -6.08
C ALA A 46 -6.28 -13.91 -5.73
N THR A 47 -5.42 -14.92 -5.74
CA THR A 47 -5.78 -16.27 -5.32
C THR A 47 -5.23 -16.50 -3.92
N THR A 48 -6.09 -16.89 -2.99
CA THR A 48 -5.71 -17.22 -1.61
C THR A 48 -5.06 -18.60 -1.54
N ASN A 49 -4.18 -18.82 -0.55
CA ASN A 49 -3.62 -20.15 -0.26
C ASN A 49 -4.57 -21.01 0.59
N GLU A 50 -4.14 -22.20 1.00
CA GLU A 50 -4.92 -23.14 1.85
C GLU A 50 -5.32 -22.57 3.22
N LEU A 51 -4.66 -21.50 3.66
CA LEU A 51 -4.93 -20.81 4.93
C LEU A 51 -5.71 -19.50 4.72
N GLY A 52 -6.17 -19.21 3.49
CA GLY A 52 -6.84 -17.94 3.17
C GLY A 52 -5.89 -16.74 3.05
N LEU A 53 -4.57 -16.93 3.17
CA LEU A 53 -3.57 -15.89 3.01
C LEU A 53 -3.48 -15.48 1.53
N PHE A 54 -3.49 -14.18 1.29
CA PHE A 54 -3.18 -13.60 0.00
C PHE A 54 -2.13 -12.48 0.17
N THR A 55 -1.33 -12.30 -0.87
CA THR A 55 -0.37 -11.19 -0.97
C THR A 55 -0.72 -10.39 -2.21
N ILE A 56 -0.79 -9.08 -2.06
CA ILE A 56 -1.00 -8.15 -3.16
C ILE A 56 0.00 -6.99 -3.08
N THR A 57 0.31 -6.41 -4.24
CA THR A 57 1.12 -5.20 -4.32
C THR A 57 0.22 -4.04 -4.74
N ILE A 58 -0.11 -3.16 -3.78
CA ILE A 58 -0.88 -1.94 -3.98
C ILE A 58 -0.02 -0.96 -4.80
N GLY A 59 -0.59 -0.37 -5.84
CA GLY A 59 0.06 0.47 -6.83
C GLY A 59 0.60 -0.30 -8.03
N SER A 60 0.34 -1.62 -8.15
CA SER A 60 0.79 -2.41 -9.30
C SER A 60 -0.13 -2.26 -10.52
N VAL A 61 -1.45 -2.17 -10.31
CA VAL A 61 -2.45 -1.99 -11.36
C VAL A 61 -2.59 -0.50 -11.70
N ASN A 62 -2.51 0.37 -10.68
CA ASN A 62 -2.58 1.82 -10.86
C ASN A 62 -1.35 2.56 -10.27
N PRO A 63 -0.15 2.39 -10.86
CA PRO A 63 1.07 3.03 -10.37
C PRO A 63 1.04 4.55 -10.49
N ASN A 64 0.33 5.09 -11.48
CA ASN A 64 0.21 6.54 -11.68
C ASN A 64 -0.66 7.18 -10.59
N GLY A 65 -1.81 6.56 -10.29
CA GLY A 65 -2.67 7.01 -9.20
C GLY A 65 -1.96 6.91 -7.86
N PHE A 66 -1.18 5.84 -7.64
CA PHE A 66 -0.46 5.63 -6.40
C PHE A 66 0.65 6.67 -6.16
N GLN A 67 1.35 7.09 -7.23
CA GLN A 67 2.35 8.15 -7.17
C GLN A 67 1.75 9.55 -7.02
N ALA A 68 0.51 9.75 -7.50
CA ALA A 68 -0.20 11.03 -7.38
C ALA A 68 -0.74 11.29 -5.96
N ILE A 69 -0.73 10.29 -5.07
CA ILE A 69 -1.19 10.45 -3.69
C ILE A 69 -0.27 11.43 -2.96
N ASN A 70 -0.87 12.44 -2.34
CA ASN A 70 -0.12 13.36 -1.49
C ASN A 70 0.20 12.70 -0.14
N TRP A 71 1.31 11.96 -0.08
CA TRP A 71 1.79 11.27 1.12
C TRP A 71 2.20 12.20 2.26
N ALA A 72 2.40 13.50 1.99
CA ALA A 72 2.71 14.50 3.03
C ALA A 72 1.48 14.89 3.86
N ALA A 73 0.26 14.67 3.33
CA ALA A 73 -0.97 14.89 4.09
C ALA A 73 -1.19 13.72 5.07
N ILE A 74 -1.41 14.01 6.34
CA ILE A 74 -1.69 13.04 7.41
C ILE A 74 -3.00 13.50 8.08
N PRO A 75 -3.89 12.58 8.54
CA PRO A 75 -3.77 11.12 8.57
C PRO A 75 -4.16 10.40 7.27
N LYS A 76 -3.59 9.21 7.06
CA LYS A 76 -3.93 8.30 5.96
C LYS A 76 -4.53 7.02 6.52
N TYR A 77 -5.56 6.51 5.87
CA TYR A 77 -6.20 5.24 6.24
C TYR A 77 -6.22 4.30 5.04
N LEU A 78 -5.98 3.03 5.30
CA LEU A 78 -6.12 1.94 4.35
C LEU A 78 -7.47 1.27 4.58
N HIS A 79 -8.33 1.32 3.57
CA HIS A 79 -9.61 0.62 3.55
C HIS A 79 -9.56 -0.46 2.47
N VAL A 80 -9.72 -1.72 2.87
CA VAL A 80 -9.66 -2.87 1.97
C VAL A 80 -11.01 -3.56 1.94
N ILE A 81 -11.49 -3.86 0.74
CA ILE A 81 -12.75 -4.55 0.49
C ILE A 81 -12.41 -5.88 -0.19
N ILE A 82 -12.82 -7.00 0.40
CA ILE A 82 -12.54 -8.34 -0.12
C ILE A 82 -13.86 -8.97 -0.52
N ASP A 83 -14.03 -9.28 -1.81
CA ASP A 83 -15.22 -9.95 -2.35
C ASP A 83 -16.54 -9.23 -1.97
N GLY A 84 -16.49 -7.89 -1.96
CA GLY A 84 -17.61 -7.03 -1.56
C GLY A 84 -17.77 -6.82 -0.05
N ILE A 85 -16.93 -7.45 0.78
CA ILE A 85 -16.95 -7.28 2.24
C ILE A 85 -15.94 -6.18 2.64
N PRO A 86 -16.41 -5.00 3.08
CA PRO A 86 -15.53 -3.93 3.54
C PRO A 86 -14.87 -4.30 4.87
N SER A 87 -13.57 -4.04 4.97
CA SER A 87 -12.81 -4.13 6.23
C SER A 87 -12.79 -2.77 6.92
N ALA A 88 -12.59 -2.76 8.24
CA ALA A 88 -12.44 -1.49 8.97
C ALA A 88 -11.24 -0.68 8.43
N PRO A 89 -11.36 0.65 8.25
CA PRO A 89 -10.25 1.50 7.86
C PRO A 89 -9.14 1.47 8.91
N THR A 90 -7.92 1.14 8.48
CA THR A 90 -6.75 1.04 9.37
C THR A 90 -5.82 2.23 9.17
N PRO A 91 -5.37 2.93 10.23
CA PRO A 91 -4.48 4.07 10.08
C PRO A 91 -3.09 3.63 9.59
N MET A 92 -2.60 4.28 8.54
CA MET A 92 -1.27 4.05 7.98
C MET A 92 -0.26 4.93 8.70
N LEU A 93 0.29 4.45 9.82
CA LEU A 93 1.19 5.25 10.68
C LEU A 93 2.65 5.33 10.18
N SER A 94 3.07 4.49 9.22
CA SER A 94 4.50 4.31 8.87
C SER A 94 4.83 4.39 7.38
N VAL A 95 3.82 4.50 6.52
CA VAL A 95 4.02 4.39 5.06
C VAL A 95 4.68 5.63 4.40
N PRO A 96 4.56 6.88 4.88
CA PRO A 96 5.09 8.03 4.14
C PRO A 96 6.44 8.55 4.66
N TYR A 97 7.43 7.69 4.94
CA TYR A 97 8.80 8.17 5.19
C TYR A 97 9.84 7.62 4.19
N ALA A 98 9.69 6.36 3.75
CA ALA A 98 10.66 5.73 2.85
C ALA A 98 10.56 6.24 1.40
N MET A 99 9.36 6.59 0.91
CA MET A 99 9.15 6.96 -0.50
C MET A 99 9.57 8.41 -0.83
N TYR A 100 9.71 9.28 0.18
CA TYR A 100 10.18 10.67 0.00
C TYR A 100 11.68 10.84 0.28
N ALA A 101 12.35 9.86 0.90
CA ALA A 101 13.80 9.91 1.14
C ALA A 101 14.63 9.87 -0.17
N GLU A 102 14.05 9.40 -1.27
CA GLU A 102 14.71 9.30 -2.59
C GLU A 102 14.77 10.64 -3.36
N ASN A 103 14.09 11.69 -2.88
CA ASN A 103 14.11 13.02 -3.49
C ASN A 103 14.84 14.07 -2.62
N THR A 104 15.86 13.65 -1.86
CA THR A 104 16.79 14.62 -1.27
C THR A 104 17.90 14.90 -2.27
N THR A 105 17.96 16.15 -2.75
CA THR A 105 19.16 16.68 -3.43
C THR A 105 20.25 16.81 -2.38
N LEU A 106 20.99 15.71 -2.17
CA LEU A 106 22.17 15.74 -1.32
C LEU A 106 23.19 16.69 -1.97
N LYS A 107 23.63 17.66 -1.16
CA LYS A 107 24.71 18.60 -1.51
C LYS A 107 25.91 17.79 -2.04
N ALA A 108 26.50 18.26 -3.14
CA ALA A 108 27.50 17.56 -3.96
C ALA A 108 28.46 16.64 -3.16
N GLY A 109 28.39 15.33 -3.42
CA GLY A 109 29.40 14.35 -2.96
C GLY A 109 28.84 13.03 -2.41
N ILE A 110 27.57 12.97 -2.03
CA ILE A 110 26.95 11.75 -1.49
C ILE A 110 25.87 11.27 -2.46
N ALA A 111 26.10 10.11 -3.07
CA ALA A 111 25.10 9.41 -3.87
C ALA A 111 24.48 8.30 -3.02
N VAL A 112 23.16 8.28 -2.92
CA VAL A 112 22.39 7.17 -2.34
C VAL A 112 21.82 6.37 -3.49
N SER A 113 22.22 5.10 -3.60
CA SER A 113 21.60 4.13 -4.50
C SER A 113 21.09 2.97 -3.65
N GLY A 114 19.76 2.93 -3.45
CA GLY A 114 19.12 1.99 -2.52
C GLY A 114 19.60 2.18 -1.07
N ASN A 115 19.98 1.08 -0.42
CA ASN A 115 20.47 1.07 0.97
C ASN A 115 21.98 1.37 1.12
N THR A 116 22.67 1.72 0.04
CA THR A 116 24.12 1.95 0.08
C THR A 116 24.41 3.44 0.00
N ILE A 117 25.02 3.99 1.05
CA ILE A 117 25.55 5.36 1.05
C ILE A 117 26.98 5.28 0.50
N SER A 118 27.20 5.81 -0.70
CA SER A 118 28.55 5.97 -1.24
C SER A 118 29.01 7.40 -0.98
N ASN A 119 29.99 7.55 -0.09
CA ASN A 119 30.70 8.81 0.09
C ASN A 119 31.76 8.91 -1.00
N GLY A 120 31.46 9.66 -2.06
CA GLY A 120 32.45 10.04 -3.07
C GLY A 120 33.34 11.11 -2.48
N GLY A 121 34.25 10.71 -1.59
CA GLY A 121 35.14 11.63 -0.89
C GLY A 121 35.79 12.62 -1.85
N CYS A 122 35.61 13.92 -1.58
CA CYS A 122 36.52 14.92 -2.11
C CYS A 122 37.91 14.64 -1.55
N ARG A 123 38.90 14.69 -2.44
CA ARG A 123 40.32 14.45 -2.20
C ARG A 123 40.85 15.18 -0.96
#